data_AF-A0A3N4YPB5-F1
#
_entry.id   AF-A0A3N4YPB5-F1
#
_cell.length_a   1.000
_cell.length_b   1.000
_cell.length_c   1.000
_cell.angle_alpha   90.00
_cell.angle_beta   90.00
_cell.angle_gamma   90.00
#
_symmetry.space_group_name_H-M   'P 1'
#
loop_
_entity.id
_entity.type
_entity.pdbx_description
1 polymer ?
#
loop_
_entity_poly.entity_id
_entity_poly.type
_entity_poly.pdbx_seq_one_letter_code
_entity_poly.pdbx_strand_id
1 'polypeptide(L)'
;MFDDDLERALERAYGADEHAKAAVRADVVAMHDHDTLDAGSVHGLIARNLWDALRSLGVSGGRMLVLGQDAELFAGLPVEQRRLRAGDHGGFTAPIPAATMSRAGMAPHPDLRLRAWHSGQDEGRYDVVVAVPGYTDVVLHRAKAATERRAEQILGLIGCLANTEPGGYTAGLVSRDVLDDADVDSRRLLTEFGDLVGALRLPSGALRDNPGTDSVVDLMILRRHDGTPLQPHPFLAAPVQDLRGEQVRVNQYFLDHPNHVLGRLSARTSPWGPPEPVVHATSLGLDRDLTAGLAAITSFARDAGLTATTQQPPSLDAPIDATLVHRSDLNAVRRRIQSLRDAATGPANEHPPTQPHEGPPAPPEGPDPRSPRRDDGTGPHL
;
A
#
# COMPACT_ATOMS: atom_id res chain seq x y z
N MET A 1 20.96 -21.32 -4.12
CA MET A 1 20.12 -20.10 -4.07
C MET A 1 20.61 -19.08 -5.08
N PHE A 2 21.92 -18.89 -5.24
CA PHE A 2 22.49 -18.12 -6.36
C PHE A 2 23.10 -19.10 -7.36
N ASP A 3 22.54 -19.17 -8.57
CA ASP A 3 23.12 -19.91 -9.69
C ASP A 3 24.08 -19.00 -10.46
N ASP A 4 25.00 -19.59 -11.24
CA ASP A 4 25.97 -18.89 -12.08
C ASP A 4 25.27 -17.91 -13.04
N ASP A 5 24.03 -18.18 -13.42
CA ASP A 5 23.21 -17.28 -14.26
C ASP A 5 22.88 -15.96 -13.56
N LEU A 6 22.57 -15.99 -12.27
CA LEU A 6 22.30 -14.79 -11.49
C LEU A 6 23.59 -13.98 -11.31
N GLU A 7 24.71 -14.63 -11.00
CA GLU A 7 26.00 -13.96 -10.86
C GLU A 7 26.44 -13.29 -12.18
N ARG A 8 26.27 -13.98 -13.32
CA ARG A 8 26.49 -13.38 -14.64
C ARG A 8 25.55 -12.20 -14.91
N ALA A 9 24.30 -12.27 -14.49
CA ALA A 9 23.34 -11.19 -14.67
C ALA A 9 23.69 -9.95 -13.82
N LEU A 10 24.12 -10.18 -12.57
CA LEU A 10 24.58 -9.14 -11.65
C LEU A 10 25.82 -8.42 -12.19
N GLU A 11 26.80 -9.17 -12.70
CA GLU A 11 27.99 -8.58 -13.33
C GLU A 11 27.63 -7.71 -14.53
N ARG A 12 26.73 -8.17 -15.40
CA ARG A 12 26.26 -7.39 -16.55
C ARG A 12 25.50 -6.12 -16.15
N ALA A 13 24.69 -6.18 -15.10
CA ALA A 13 23.81 -5.08 -14.71
C ALA A 13 24.52 -4.03 -13.85
N TYR A 14 25.45 -4.44 -12.99
CA TYR A 14 26.04 -3.59 -11.95
C TYR A 14 27.57 -3.47 -12.02
N GLY A 15 28.24 -4.23 -12.89
CA GLY A 15 29.70 -4.13 -13.09
C GLY A 15 30.46 -4.27 -11.78
N ALA A 16 31.26 -3.29 -11.38
CA ALA A 16 32.03 -3.34 -10.14
C ALA A 16 31.25 -2.91 -8.86
N ASP A 17 29.97 -2.55 -8.95
CA ASP A 17 29.17 -2.10 -7.80
C ASP A 17 28.72 -3.28 -6.92
N GLU A 18 29.61 -3.74 -6.03
CA GLU A 18 29.33 -4.84 -5.11
C GLU A 18 28.21 -4.52 -4.11
N HIS A 19 27.98 -3.25 -3.78
CA HIS A 19 26.89 -2.88 -2.87
C HIS A 19 25.53 -3.10 -3.53
N ALA A 20 25.37 -2.67 -4.79
CA ALA A 20 24.16 -2.92 -5.56
C ALA A 20 23.93 -4.43 -5.80
N LYS A 21 24.99 -5.20 -6.12
CA LYS A 21 24.88 -6.66 -6.24
C LYS A 21 24.44 -7.31 -4.93
N ALA A 22 25.02 -6.91 -3.81
CA ALA A 22 24.65 -7.42 -2.49
C ALA A 22 23.18 -7.11 -2.14
N ALA A 23 22.68 -5.92 -2.50
CA ALA A 23 21.28 -5.55 -2.31
C ALA A 23 20.34 -6.45 -3.13
N VAL A 24 20.68 -6.75 -4.39
CA VAL A 24 19.89 -7.69 -5.20
C VAL A 24 19.88 -9.09 -4.58
N ARG A 25 21.04 -9.58 -4.11
CA ARG A 25 21.12 -10.90 -3.48
C ARG A 25 20.26 -10.97 -2.22
N ALA A 26 20.30 -9.93 -1.39
CA ALA A 26 19.47 -9.84 -0.19
C ALA A 26 17.97 -9.78 -0.52
N ASP A 27 17.54 -9.01 -1.54
CA ASP A 27 16.16 -9.03 -2.04
C ASP A 27 15.73 -10.44 -2.47
N VAL A 28 16.57 -11.14 -3.23
CA VAL A 28 16.29 -12.50 -3.73
C VAL A 28 16.15 -13.51 -2.58
N VAL A 29 17.00 -13.42 -1.56
CA VAL A 29 16.89 -14.25 -0.34
C VAL A 29 15.58 -13.96 0.37
N ALA A 30 15.27 -12.68 0.59
CA ALA A 30 14.05 -12.28 1.29
C ALA A 30 12.78 -12.74 0.55
N MET A 31 12.75 -12.66 -0.78
CA MET A 31 11.66 -13.19 -1.61
C MET A 31 11.60 -14.73 -1.56
N HIS A 32 12.73 -15.41 -1.57
CA HIS A 32 12.78 -16.87 -1.45
C HIS A 32 12.25 -17.34 -0.09
N ASP A 33 12.65 -16.68 0.98
CA ASP A 33 12.17 -16.99 2.34
C ASP A 33 10.66 -16.73 2.44
N HIS A 34 10.16 -15.65 1.84
CA HIS A 34 8.72 -15.37 1.74
C HIS A 34 7.92 -16.48 1.06
N ASP A 35 8.48 -17.04 -0.01
CA ASP A 35 7.84 -18.10 -0.79
C ASP A 35 7.91 -19.48 -0.10
N THR A 36 8.84 -19.66 0.84
CA THR A 36 9.08 -20.96 1.49
C THR A 36 8.56 -21.04 2.92
N LEU A 37 8.54 -19.93 3.65
CA LEU A 37 8.04 -19.86 5.02
C LEU A 37 6.52 -19.67 5.04
N ASP A 38 5.86 -20.50 5.84
CA ASP A 38 4.40 -20.51 5.96
C ASP A 38 3.88 -19.41 6.89
N ALA A 39 3.02 -18.54 6.36
CA ALA A 39 2.28 -17.53 7.12
C ALA A 39 0.83 -17.96 7.44
N GLY A 40 0.42 -19.18 7.05
CA GLY A 40 -0.97 -19.61 7.03
C GLY A 40 -1.70 -19.51 8.37
N SER A 41 -1.05 -19.80 9.49
CA SER A 41 -1.66 -19.68 10.83
C SER A 41 -2.03 -18.22 11.16
N VAL A 42 -1.15 -17.27 10.80
CA VAL A 42 -1.34 -15.84 11.01
C VAL A 42 -2.34 -15.27 9.98
N HIS A 43 -2.26 -15.69 8.72
CA HIS A 43 -3.24 -15.33 7.71
C HIS A 43 -4.66 -15.80 8.09
N GLY A 44 -4.81 -17.02 8.59
CA GLY A 44 -6.09 -17.50 9.12
C GLY A 44 -6.57 -16.69 10.34
N LEU A 45 -5.65 -16.21 11.18
CA LEU A 45 -5.96 -15.32 12.30
C LEU A 45 -6.46 -13.95 11.85
N ILE A 46 -5.78 -13.34 10.88
CA ILE A 46 -6.18 -12.08 10.26
C ILE A 46 -7.54 -12.23 9.58
N ALA A 47 -7.74 -13.29 8.80
CA ALA A 47 -8.99 -13.56 8.09
C ALA A 47 -10.19 -13.64 9.04
N ARG A 48 -10.07 -14.35 10.17
CA ARG A 48 -11.12 -14.40 11.22
C ARG A 48 -11.50 -13.03 11.73
N ASN A 49 -10.51 -12.28 12.20
CA ASN A 49 -10.69 -10.96 12.74
C ASN A 49 -11.30 -10.00 11.70
N LEU A 50 -10.81 -10.06 10.44
CA LEU A 50 -11.34 -9.28 9.33
C LEU A 50 -12.82 -9.58 9.05
N TRP A 51 -13.21 -10.85 8.95
CA TRP A 51 -14.60 -11.22 8.68
C TRP A 51 -15.55 -10.84 9.81
N ASP A 52 -15.12 -10.95 11.08
CA ASP A 52 -15.91 -10.46 12.21
C ASP A 52 -16.09 -8.94 12.17
N ALA A 53 -15.06 -8.20 11.74
CA ALA A 53 -15.14 -6.77 11.50
C ALA A 53 -16.09 -6.41 10.36
N LEU A 54 -15.99 -7.08 9.21
CA LEU A 54 -16.87 -6.88 8.05
C LEU A 54 -18.34 -7.17 8.40
N ARG A 55 -18.62 -8.21 9.19
CA ARG A 55 -19.97 -8.48 9.71
C ARG A 55 -20.47 -7.37 10.62
N SER A 56 -19.61 -6.85 11.48
CA SER A 56 -19.93 -5.70 12.35
C SER A 56 -20.20 -4.41 11.56
N LEU A 57 -19.66 -4.32 10.34
CA LEU A 57 -19.93 -3.25 9.37
C LEU A 57 -21.18 -3.48 8.51
N GLY A 58 -21.90 -4.59 8.70
CA GLY A 58 -23.16 -4.89 8.02
C GLY A 58 -23.05 -5.88 6.86
N VAL A 59 -21.89 -6.52 6.64
CA VAL A 59 -21.78 -7.62 5.66
C VAL A 59 -22.45 -8.87 6.21
N SER A 60 -23.66 -9.17 5.72
CA SER A 60 -24.47 -10.31 6.15
C SER A 60 -24.62 -11.43 5.12
N GLY A 61 -24.11 -11.22 3.90
CA GLY A 61 -24.21 -12.10 2.74
C GLY A 61 -23.62 -11.43 1.50
N GLY A 62 -23.92 -11.95 0.31
CA GLY A 62 -23.43 -11.41 -0.97
C GLY A 62 -22.40 -12.32 -1.64
N ARG A 63 -21.57 -11.76 -2.51
CA ARG A 63 -20.46 -12.46 -3.19
C ARG A 63 -19.13 -11.91 -2.70
N MET A 64 -18.18 -12.81 -2.44
CA MET A 64 -16.78 -12.43 -2.20
C MET A 64 -15.89 -12.75 -3.40
N LEU A 65 -14.84 -11.96 -3.56
CA LEU A 65 -13.67 -12.29 -4.36
C LEU A 65 -12.43 -12.17 -3.48
N VAL A 66 -11.59 -13.20 -3.46
CA VAL A 66 -10.35 -13.20 -2.69
C VAL A 66 -9.19 -13.52 -3.63
N LEU A 67 -8.17 -12.67 -3.61
CA LEU A 67 -7.04 -12.68 -4.52
C LEU A 67 -5.72 -12.69 -3.76
N GLY A 68 -4.75 -13.46 -4.26
CA GLY A 68 -3.37 -13.43 -3.80
C GLY A 68 -2.99 -14.62 -2.91
N GLN A 69 -2.11 -14.39 -1.96
CA GLN A 69 -1.56 -15.44 -1.09
C GLN A 69 -2.59 -15.92 -0.07
N ASP A 70 -2.58 -17.23 0.17
CA ASP A 70 -3.49 -17.88 1.12
C ASP A 70 -4.96 -17.45 0.94
N ALA A 71 -5.37 -17.21 -0.32
CA ALA A 71 -6.70 -16.72 -0.66
C ALA A 71 -7.81 -17.65 -0.14
N GLU A 72 -7.53 -18.95 0.02
CA GLU A 72 -8.42 -19.92 0.64
C GLU A 72 -8.67 -19.61 2.13
N LEU A 73 -7.63 -19.22 2.88
CA LEU A 73 -7.72 -18.86 4.30
C LEU A 73 -8.42 -17.52 4.46
N PHE A 74 -8.10 -16.54 3.61
CA PHE A 74 -8.77 -15.23 3.61
C PHE A 74 -10.22 -15.30 3.15
N ALA A 75 -10.58 -16.28 2.29
CA ALA A 75 -11.97 -16.60 2.02
C ALA A 75 -12.66 -17.27 3.21
N GLY A 76 -11.91 -17.79 4.17
CA GLY A 76 -12.42 -18.30 5.42
C GLY A 76 -12.46 -19.82 5.55
N LEU A 77 -11.67 -20.54 4.76
CA LEU A 77 -11.42 -21.96 4.98
C LEU A 77 -10.48 -22.21 6.17
N PRO A 78 -10.61 -23.35 6.86
CA PRO A 78 -9.66 -23.77 7.87
C PRO A 78 -8.31 -24.12 7.25
N VAL A 79 -7.22 -23.96 8.01
CA VAL A 79 -5.85 -24.11 7.50
C VAL A 79 -5.57 -25.51 6.96
N GLU A 80 -6.21 -26.53 7.52
CA GLU A 80 -6.10 -27.93 7.10
C GLU A 80 -6.73 -28.19 5.72
N GLN A 81 -7.57 -27.27 5.22
CA GLN A 81 -8.20 -27.37 3.91
C GLN A 81 -7.50 -26.50 2.84
N ARG A 82 -6.44 -25.78 3.21
CA ARG A 82 -5.62 -25.03 2.25
C ARG A 82 -4.97 -25.98 1.25
N ARG A 83 -5.03 -25.61 -0.03
CA ARG A 83 -4.45 -26.34 -1.16
C ARG A 83 -3.27 -25.59 -1.77
N LEU A 84 -3.31 -24.26 -1.76
CA LEU A 84 -2.18 -23.43 -2.17
C LEU A 84 -0.98 -23.69 -1.25
N ARG A 85 0.22 -23.71 -1.83
CA ARG A 85 1.45 -23.79 -1.05
C ARG A 85 1.77 -22.41 -0.47
N ALA A 86 2.66 -22.35 0.51
CA ALA A 86 3.27 -21.09 0.90
C ALA A 86 3.87 -20.42 -0.35
N GLY A 87 3.77 -19.09 -0.43
CA GLY A 87 4.22 -18.33 -1.60
C GLY A 87 3.17 -18.25 -2.73
N ASP A 88 2.42 -19.32 -3.00
CA ASP A 88 1.51 -19.40 -4.14
C ASP A 88 0.37 -18.37 -4.08
N HIS A 89 -0.01 -17.84 -5.26
CA HIS A 89 -1.13 -16.94 -5.43
C HIS A 89 -2.32 -17.66 -6.08
N GLY A 90 -3.52 -17.35 -5.60
CA GLY A 90 -4.76 -17.82 -6.20
C GLY A 90 -5.82 -16.74 -6.30
N GLY A 91 -6.90 -17.05 -7.02
CA GLY A 91 -8.10 -16.23 -7.07
C GLY A 91 -9.32 -17.12 -6.85
N PHE A 92 -10.15 -16.77 -5.88
CA PHE A 92 -11.35 -17.53 -5.55
C PHE A 92 -12.55 -16.64 -5.34
N THR A 93 -13.72 -17.15 -5.68
CA THR A 93 -15.00 -16.52 -5.38
C THR A 93 -15.97 -17.53 -4.77
N ALA A 94 -16.84 -17.03 -3.89
CA ALA A 94 -17.92 -17.78 -3.29
C ALA A 94 -19.04 -16.82 -2.83
N PRO A 95 -20.26 -17.33 -2.62
CA PRO A 95 -21.23 -16.63 -1.79
C PRO A 95 -20.67 -16.43 -0.37
N ILE A 96 -20.92 -15.26 0.21
CA ILE A 96 -20.62 -14.98 1.62
C ILE A 96 -21.67 -15.72 2.45
N PRO A 97 -21.27 -16.68 3.31
CA PRO A 97 -22.23 -17.39 4.15
C PRO A 97 -23.00 -16.44 5.06
N ALA A 98 -24.27 -16.76 5.31
CA ALA A 98 -25.12 -15.98 6.20
C ALA A 98 -24.44 -15.79 7.57
N ALA A 99 -24.53 -14.56 8.09
CA ALA A 99 -23.79 -14.12 9.26
C ALA A 99 -23.87 -15.11 10.43
N THR A 100 -22.74 -15.76 10.71
CA THR A 100 -22.47 -16.47 11.97
C THR A 100 -21.17 -15.91 12.48
N MET A 101 -21.16 -15.38 13.71
CA MET A 101 -19.91 -14.90 14.32
C MET A 101 -18.90 -16.05 14.37
N SER A 102 -17.67 -15.78 13.97
CA SER A 102 -16.60 -16.78 14.06
C SER A 102 -16.37 -17.07 15.54
N ARG A 103 -16.17 -18.35 15.89
CA ARG A 103 -15.72 -18.70 17.25
C ARG A 103 -14.20 -18.59 17.29
N ALA A 104 -13.65 -18.16 18.43
CA ALA A 104 -12.21 -18.13 18.65
C ALA A 104 -11.58 -19.48 18.25
N GLY A 105 -10.53 -19.42 17.43
CA GLY A 105 -9.84 -20.61 16.91
C GLY A 105 -10.53 -21.34 15.75
N MET A 106 -11.69 -20.88 15.26
CA MET A 106 -12.41 -21.50 14.13
C MET A 106 -12.38 -20.64 12.87
N ALA A 107 -12.27 -21.27 11.70
CA ALA A 107 -12.30 -20.57 10.42
C ALA A 107 -13.58 -19.72 10.24
N PRO A 108 -13.50 -18.57 9.53
CA PRO A 108 -14.64 -17.67 9.38
C PRO A 108 -15.88 -18.32 8.76
N HIS A 109 -15.68 -19.26 7.83
CA HIS A 109 -16.71 -19.83 6.97
C HIS A 109 -16.56 -21.36 6.91
N PRO A 110 -17.07 -22.10 7.92
CA PRO A 110 -17.04 -23.56 7.88
C PRO A 110 -17.80 -24.07 6.65
N ASP A 111 -17.31 -25.17 6.07
CA ASP A 111 -17.89 -25.84 4.90
C ASP A 111 -17.98 -25.01 3.61
N LEU A 112 -17.26 -23.88 3.53
CA LEU A 112 -17.22 -23.03 2.36
C LEU A 112 -16.83 -23.82 1.10
N ARG A 113 -17.45 -23.48 -0.03
CA ARG A 113 -17.15 -24.03 -1.34
C ARG A 113 -16.64 -22.92 -2.24
N LEU A 114 -15.33 -22.93 -2.47
CA LEU A 114 -14.65 -21.97 -3.33
C LEU A 114 -14.75 -22.40 -4.80
N ARG A 115 -14.94 -21.42 -5.67
CA ARG A 115 -14.77 -21.55 -7.12
C ARG A 115 -13.54 -20.75 -7.53
N ALA A 116 -12.69 -21.33 -8.38
CA ALA A 116 -11.56 -20.60 -8.95
C ALA A 116 -12.06 -19.42 -9.80
N TRP A 117 -11.44 -18.26 -9.59
CA TRP A 117 -11.74 -17.03 -10.31
C TRP A 117 -10.72 -16.80 -11.43
N HIS A 118 -11.21 -16.40 -12.60
CA HIS A 118 -10.41 -16.18 -13.80
C HIS A 118 -10.72 -14.81 -14.40
N SER A 119 -9.69 -13.97 -14.45
CA SER A 119 -9.80 -12.61 -14.98
C SER A 119 -10.35 -12.59 -16.41
N GLY A 120 -11.45 -11.87 -16.62
CA GLY A 120 -12.10 -11.70 -17.92
C GLY A 120 -12.96 -12.88 -18.37
N GLN A 121 -13.15 -13.90 -17.53
CA GLN A 121 -14.18 -14.92 -17.69
C GLN A 121 -15.25 -14.77 -16.63
N ASP A 122 -14.84 -14.38 -15.41
CA ASP A 122 -15.75 -14.10 -14.32
C ASP A 122 -16.16 -12.63 -14.33
N GLU A 123 -17.36 -12.37 -14.82
CA GLU A 123 -17.98 -11.05 -14.89
C GLU A 123 -18.82 -10.74 -13.64
N GLY A 124 -18.96 -9.46 -13.33
CA GLY A 124 -19.74 -8.95 -12.19
C GLY A 124 -18.88 -8.46 -11.03
N ARG A 125 -19.50 -7.67 -10.16
CA ARG A 125 -18.88 -7.08 -8.97
C ARG A 125 -19.18 -7.93 -7.72
N TYR A 126 -18.41 -7.72 -6.67
CA TYR A 126 -18.46 -8.48 -5.42
C TYR A 126 -18.76 -7.52 -4.27
N ASP A 127 -19.54 -7.96 -3.31
CA ASP A 127 -19.83 -7.18 -2.09
C ASP A 127 -18.57 -6.98 -1.24
N VAL A 128 -17.69 -7.98 -1.25
CA VAL A 128 -16.39 -7.95 -0.57
C VAL A 128 -15.31 -8.44 -1.51
N VAL A 129 -14.25 -7.66 -1.66
CA VAL A 129 -13.01 -8.09 -2.30
C VAL A 129 -11.88 -8.10 -1.26
N VAL A 130 -11.11 -9.18 -1.17
CA VAL A 130 -9.93 -9.27 -0.31
C VAL A 130 -8.70 -9.51 -1.17
N ALA A 131 -7.65 -8.70 -0.97
CA ALA A 131 -6.41 -8.79 -1.71
C ALA A 131 -5.22 -8.99 -0.77
N VAL A 132 -4.41 -10.00 -1.07
CA VAL A 132 -3.18 -10.33 -0.32
C VAL A 132 -2.03 -10.46 -1.32
N PRO A 133 -1.48 -9.33 -1.81
CA PRO A 133 -0.37 -9.34 -2.76
C PRO A 133 0.84 -10.13 -2.23
N GLY A 134 1.70 -10.59 -3.13
CA GLY A 134 2.98 -11.18 -2.73
C GLY A 134 3.95 -10.14 -2.16
N TYR A 135 4.93 -10.64 -1.41
CA TYR A 135 6.09 -9.87 -0.92
C TYR A 135 5.70 -8.62 -0.11
N THR A 136 4.56 -8.65 0.59
CA THR A 136 4.05 -7.52 1.39
C THR A 136 4.86 -7.31 2.67
N ASP A 137 5.34 -8.40 3.27
CA ASP A 137 6.19 -8.47 4.46
C ASP A 137 7.68 -8.58 4.16
N VAL A 138 8.11 -8.36 2.92
CA VAL A 138 9.53 -8.40 2.53
C VAL A 138 10.16 -7.00 2.61
N VAL A 139 11.36 -6.88 3.16
CA VAL A 139 12.17 -5.67 2.97
C VAL A 139 12.85 -5.75 1.61
N LEU A 140 12.64 -4.74 0.77
CA LEU A 140 13.32 -4.62 -0.53
C LEU A 140 14.33 -3.48 -0.43
N HIS A 141 15.61 -3.83 -0.54
CA HIS A 141 16.74 -2.92 -0.39
C HIS A 141 16.94 -2.05 -1.63
N ARG A 142 16.44 -2.49 -2.80
CA ARG A 142 16.45 -1.66 -4.00
C ARG A 142 15.25 -0.73 -4.02
N ALA A 143 15.49 0.58 -3.96
CA ALA A 143 14.45 1.61 -4.03
C ALA A 143 13.52 1.46 -5.25
N LYS A 144 14.05 1.03 -6.40
CA LYS A 144 13.26 0.73 -7.60
C LYS A 144 12.29 -0.43 -7.38
N ALA A 145 12.74 -1.51 -6.75
CA ALA A 145 11.90 -2.69 -6.48
C ALA A 145 10.77 -2.36 -5.49
N ALA A 146 11.08 -1.62 -4.42
CA ALA A 146 10.07 -1.11 -3.48
C ALA A 146 9.03 -0.20 -4.18
N THR A 147 9.49 0.66 -5.10
CA THR A 147 8.60 1.52 -5.91
C THR A 147 7.73 0.73 -6.88
N GLU A 148 8.26 -0.31 -7.51
CA GLU A 148 7.50 -1.20 -8.39
C GLU A 148 6.43 -1.97 -7.61
N ARG A 149 6.80 -2.57 -6.47
CA ARG A 149 5.86 -3.23 -5.56
C ARG A 149 4.74 -2.29 -5.12
N ARG A 150 5.08 -1.08 -4.67
CA ARG A 150 4.09 -0.07 -4.23
C ARG A 150 3.09 0.23 -5.35
N ALA A 151 3.58 0.47 -6.56
CA ALA A 151 2.72 0.76 -7.70
C ALA A 151 1.81 -0.42 -8.05
N GLU A 152 2.33 -1.65 -8.01
CA GLU A 152 1.54 -2.87 -8.23
C GLU A 152 0.45 -3.04 -7.17
N GLN A 153 0.76 -2.78 -5.90
CA GLN A 153 -0.21 -2.87 -4.81
C GLN A 153 -1.30 -1.80 -4.91
N ILE A 154 -0.95 -0.54 -5.20
CA ILE A 154 -1.93 0.54 -5.43
C ILE A 154 -2.85 0.20 -6.62
N LEU A 155 -2.27 -0.20 -7.76
CA LEU A 155 -3.05 -0.62 -8.93
C LEU A 155 -3.94 -1.82 -8.63
N GLY A 156 -3.42 -2.78 -7.86
CA GLY A 156 -4.15 -3.95 -7.41
C GLY A 156 -5.36 -3.58 -6.57
N LEU A 157 -5.18 -2.69 -5.58
CA LEU A 157 -6.28 -2.19 -4.74
C LEU A 157 -7.33 -1.43 -5.56
N ILE A 158 -6.93 -0.59 -6.53
CA ILE A 158 -7.85 0.08 -7.45
C ILE A 158 -8.63 -0.95 -8.27
N GLY A 159 -7.96 -1.97 -8.81
CA GLY A 159 -8.61 -3.07 -9.52
C GLY A 159 -9.58 -3.86 -8.63
N CYS A 160 -9.26 -4.06 -7.35
CA CYS A 160 -10.15 -4.69 -6.39
C CYS A 160 -11.38 -3.83 -6.12
N LEU A 161 -11.20 -2.53 -5.89
CA LEU A 161 -12.31 -1.58 -5.76
C LEU A 161 -13.16 -1.56 -7.02
N ALA A 162 -12.58 -1.64 -8.21
CA ALA A 162 -13.31 -1.75 -9.49
C ALA A 162 -14.24 -2.96 -9.55
N ASN A 163 -13.78 -4.08 -8.98
CA ASN A 163 -14.57 -5.30 -8.85
C ASN A 163 -15.48 -5.29 -7.61
N THR A 164 -15.48 -4.22 -6.80
CA THR A 164 -16.35 -4.11 -5.63
C THR A 164 -17.65 -3.39 -5.99
N GLU A 165 -18.76 -3.87 -5.47
CA GLU A 165 -20.06 -3.19 -5.58
C GLU A 165 -20.00 -1.81 -4.91
N PRO A 166 -20.67 -0.77 -5.45
CA PRO A 166 -20.79 0.53 -4.78
C PRO A 166 -21.28 0.39 -3.33
N GLY A 167 -20.48 0.87 -2.37
CA GLY A 167 -20.77 0.75 -0.93
C GLY A 167 -20.36 -0.59 -0.29
N GLY A 168 -19.78 -1.49 -1.08
CA GLY A 168 -19.10 -2.70 -0.61
C GLY A 168 -17.68 -2.42 -0.14
N TYR A 169 -16.96 -3.48 0.26
CA TYR A 169 -15.63 -3.35 0.84
C TYR A 169 -14.53 -4.01 0.03
N THR A 170 -13.38 -3.35 -0.04
CA THR A 170 -12.10 -3.95 -0.41
C THR A 170 -11.20 -3.99 0.81
N ALA A 171 -10.70 -5.16 1.20
CA ALA A 171 -9.65 -5.29 2.21
C ALA A 171 -8.31 -5.66 1.55
N GLY A 172 -7.21 -5.07 2.00
CA GLY A 172 -5.88 -5.31 1.46
C GLY A 172 -4.87 -5.55 2.58
N LEU A 173 -4.13 -6.66 2.52
CA LEU A 173 -2.93 -6.84 3.35
C LEU A 173 -1.71 -6.41 2.54
N VAL A 174 -1.23 -5.18 2.76
CA VAL A 174 -0.26 -4.53 1.88
C VAL A 174 1.04 -4.16 2.61
N SER A 175 2.10 -3.92 1.83
CA SER A 175 3.34 -3.40 2.42
C SER A 175 3.13 -1.98 2.95
N ARG A 176 3.90 -1.59 3.97
CA ARG A 176 3.90 -0.22 4.50
C ARG A 176 4.17 0.87 3.45
N ASP A 177 4.79 0.52 2.33
CA ASP A 177 5.06 1.45 1.24
C ASP A 177 3.78 2.03 0.63
N VAL A 178 2.64 1.35 0.73
CA VAL A 178 1.36 1.90 0.27
C VAL A 178 0.99 3.17 1.05
N LEU A 179 1.19 3.15 2.37
CA LEU A 179 0.80 4.24 3.26
C LEU A 179 1.96 5.22 3.54
N ASP A 180 3.19 4.76 3.74
CA ASP A 180 4.29 5.62 4.20
C ASP A 180 5.05 6.35 3.07
N ASP A 181 4.72 6.09 1.80
CA ASP A 181 5.47 6.69 0.70
C ASP A 181 5.32 8.20 0.63
N ALA A 182 6.37 8.89 0.19
CA ALA A 182 6.35 10.34 0.00
C ALA A 182 5.39 10.78 -1.12
N ASP A 183 5.21 9.94 -2.14
CA ASP A 183 4.33 10.19 -3.27
C ASP A 183 2.86 10.10 -2.84
N VAL A 184 2.21 11.26 -2.81
CA VAL A 184 0.80 11.41 -2.48
C VAL A 184 -0.09 11.05 -3.67
N ASP A 185 0.40 11.12 -4.90
CA ASP A 185 -0.42 10.96 -6.11
C ASP A 185 -0.92 9.53 -6.27
N SER A 186 -0.08 8.55 -5.92
CA SER A 186 -0.47 7.15 -5.86
C SER A 186 -1.65 6.91 -4.91
N ARG A 187 -1.67 7.58 -3.74
CA ARG A 187 -2.78 7.49 -2.78
C ARG A 187 -3.99 8.31 -3.20
N ARG A 188 -3.81 9.48 -3.83
CA ARG A 188 -4.90 10.25 -4.43
C ARG A 188 -5.66 9.44 -5.46
N LEU A 189 -4.96 8.70 -6.29
CA LEU A 189 -5.61 7.82 -7.26
C LEU A 189 -6.48 6.77 -6.57
N LEU A 190 -6.03 6.19 -5.45
CA LEU A 190 -6.85 5.25 -4.67
C LEU A 190 -8.14 5.92 -4.14
N THR A 191 -8.04 7.18 -3.70
CA THR A 191 -9.20 7.95 -3.19
C THR A 191 -10.25 8.27 -4.25
N GLU A 192 -9.92 8.19 -5.54
CA GLU A 192 -10.92 8.35 -6.62
C GLU A 192 -11.89 7.16 -6.71
N PHE A 193 -11.54 6.01 -6.11
CA PHE A 193 -12.34 4.80 -6.17
C PHE A 193 -13.00 4.43 -4.84
N GLY A 194 -12.33 4.70 -3.72
CA GLY A 194 -12.78 4.25 -2.42
C GLY A 194 -12.16 5.02 -1.28
N ASP A 195 -12.80 4.91 -0.12
CA ASP A 195 -12.37 5.61 1.10
C ASP A 195 -11.75 4.66 2.08
N LEU A 196 -10.75 5.15 2.79
CA LEU A 196 -10.18 4.43 3.92
C LEU A 196 -11.19 4.42 5.07
N VAL A 197 -11.75 3.24 5.34
CA VAL A 197 -12.54 2.96 6.54
C VAL A 197 -11.62 2.90 7.75
N GLY A 198 -10.46 2.26 7.55
CA GLY A 198 -9.37 2.21 8.51
C GLY A 198 -8.27 1.25 8.05
N ALA A 199 -7.10 1.37 8.64
CA ALA A 199 -5.99 0.44 8.53
C ALA A 199 -5.47 0.03 9.91
N LEU A 200 -4.88 -1.16 10.01
CA LEU A 200 -4.07 -1.60 11.14
C LEU A 200 -2.66 -1.90 10.69
N ARG A 201 -1.67 -1.39 11.42
CA ARG A 201 -0.26 -1.66 11.19
C ARG A 201 0.21 -2.78 12.11
N LEU A 202 0.62 -3.91 11.54
CA LEU A 202 0.99 -5.11 12.28
C LEU A 202 2.41 -5.00 12.86
N PRO A 203 2.75 -5.80 13.89
CA PRO A 203 4.14 -5.99 14.31
C PRO A 203 5.05 -6.41 13.16
N SER A 204 6.30 -5.96 13.18
CA SER A 204 7.34 -6.50 12.29
C SER A 204 7.51 -7.99 12.56
N GLY A 205 7.62 -8.78 11.49
CA GLY A 205 7.70 -10.24 11.57
C GLY A 205 6.39 -10.93 11.98
N ALA A 206 5.27 -10.22 12.02
CA ALA A 206 3.99 -10.80 12.43
C ALA A 206 3.54 -11.97 11.53
N LEU A 207 3.76 -11.87 10.22
CA LEU A 207 3.35 -12.92 9.27
C LEU A 207 4.35 -14.08 9.27
N ARG A 208 5.65 -13.75 9.29
CA ARG A 208 6.78 -14.67 9.26
C ARG A 208 7.86 -14.10 10.16
N ASP A 209 8.29 -14.88 11.15
CA ASP A 209 9.41 -14.51 12.02
C ASP A 209 10.72 -14.77 11.27
N ASN A 210 11.07 -13.85 10.35
CA ASN A 210 12.33 -13.88 9.61
C ASN A 210 13.11 -12.56 9.81
N PRO A 211 13.86 -12.44 10.93
CA PRO A 211 14.52 -11.21 11.29
C PRO A 211 15.47 -10.71 10.20
N GLY A 212 15.26 -9.46 9.77
CA GLY A 212 16.14 -8.77 8.83
C GLY A 212 15.65 -8.80 7.38
N THR A 213 14.70 -9.68 7.06
CA THR A 213 13.96 -9.66 5.79
C THR A 213 12.51 -9.22 5.98
N ASP A 214 12.06 -9.12 7.24
CA ASP A 214 10.71 -8.80 7.64
C ASP A 214 10.41 -7.29 7.59
N SER A 215 9.33 -6.94 6.90
CA SER A 215 8.82 -5.59 6.77
C SER A 215 7.52 -5.42 7.54
N VAL A 216 7.19 -4.16 7.85
CA VAL A 216 5.90 -3.80 8.42
C VAL A 216 4.81 -3.94 7.36
N VAL A 217 3.69 -4.54 7.76
CA VAL A 217 2.53 -4.81 6.92
C VAL A 217 1.32 -4.07 7.48
N ASP A 218 0.52 -3.53 6.58
CA ASP A 218 -0.72 -2.83 6.91
C ASP A 218 -1.94 -3.63 6.39
N LEU A 219 -2.90 -3.90 7.26
CA LEU A 219 -4.24 -4.38 6.89
C LEU A 219 -5.14 -3.17 6.67
N MET A 220 -5.50 -2.87 5.42
CA MET A 220 -6.37 -1.77 5.03
C MET A 220 -7.79 -2.26 4.74
N ILE A 221 -8.80 -1.47 5.14
CA ILE A 221 -10.21 -1.65 4.77
C ILE A 221 -10.66 -0.40 4.03
N LEU A 222 -11.10 -0.58 2.80
CA LEU A 222 -11.57 0.46 1.89
C LEU A 222 -13.06 0.24 1.59
N ARG A 223 -13.85 1.31 1.54
CA ARG A 223 -15.24 1.27 1.10
C ARG A 223 -15.32 1.83 -0.31
N ARG A 224 -15.97 1.12 -1.22
CA ARG A 224 -16.21 1.59 -2.58
C ARG A 224 -17.20 2.75 -2.56
N HIS A 225 -16.93 3.81 -3.32
CA HIS A 225 -17.85 4.94 -3.44
C HIS A 225 -19.22 4.51 -3.97
N ASP A 226 -20.28 5.04 -3.38
CA ASP A 226 -21.69 4.83 -3.77
C ASP A 226 -22.44 6.12 -4.11
N GLY A 227 -21.69 7.22 -4.34
CA GLY A 227 -22.25 8.54 -4.64
C GLY A 227 -22.51 9.40 -3.41
N THR A 228 -22.27 8.88 -2.20
CA THR A 228 -22.31 9.67 -0.96
C THR A 228 -21.07 10.57 -0.89
N PRO A 229 -21.18 11.86 -0.51
CA PRO A 229 -20.02 12.74 -0.35
C PRO A 229 -19.09 12.25 0.77
N LEU A 230 -17.79 12.31 0.52
CA LEU A 230 -16.79 11.73 1.41
C LEU A 230 -15.99 12.77 2.16
N GLN A 231 -15.53 12.33 3.34
CA GLN A 231 -14.75 13.12 4.29
C GLN A 231 -13.30 13.26 3.82
N PRO A 232 -12.51 14.19 4.41
CA PRO A 232 -11.10 14.36 4.08
C PRO A 232 -10.34 13.03 4.16
N HIS A 233 -9.37 12.83 3.27
CA HIS A 233 -8.56 11.60 3.22
C HIS A 233 -7.33 11.75 4.14
N PRO A 234 -7.39 11.30 5.42
CA PRO A 234 -6.31 11.56 6.39
C PRO A 234 -5.01 10.85 5.99
N PHE A 235 -5.10 9.81 5.17
CA PHE A 235 -3.97 8.98 4.79
C PHE A 235 -3.16 9.51 3.59
N LEU A 236 -3.46 10.71 3.06
CA LEU A 236 -2.69 11.25 1.94
C LEU A 236 -1.28 11.66 2.35
N ALA A 237 -1.11 12.25 3.53
CA ALA A 237 0.18 12.74 4.00
C ALA A 237 0.99 11.64 4.70
N ALA A 238 2.31 11.65 4.49
CA ALA A 238 3.28 10.80 5.19
C ALA A 238 4.48 11.66 5.65
N PRO A 239 4.30 12.47 6.70
CA PRO A 239 5.37 13.32 7.22
C PRO A 239 6.55 12.48 7.74
N VAL A 240 7.73 13.08 7.74
CA VAL A 240 8.92 12.50 8.38
C VAL A 240 8.79 12.65 9.89
N GLN A 241 9.04 11.57 10.62
CA GLN A 241 9.04 11.48 12.06
C GLN A 241 10.43 11.11 12.56
N ASP A 242 10.84 11.72 13.67
CA ASP A 242 12.02 11.30 14.41
C ASP A 242 11.65 10.18 15.39
N LEU A 243 12.11 8.97 15.10
CA LEU A 243 11.94 7.81 15.95
C LEU A 243 13.29 7.39 16.53
N ARG A 244 13.67 8.03 17.64
CA ARG A 244 14.91 7.76 18.40
C ARG A 244 16.19 8.10 17.64
N GLY A 245 16.19 9.24 16.95
CA GLY A 245 17.31 9.75 16.16
C GLY A 245 17.30 9.32 14.70
N GLU A 246 16.35 8.46 14.32
CA GLU A 246 16.18 7.98 12.95
C GLU A 246 14.97 8.65 12.30
N GLN A 247 15.17 9.16 11.08
CA GLN A 247 14.15 9.88 10.33
C GLN A 247 13.39 8.92 9.42
N VAL A 248 12.16 8.55 9.79
CA VAL A 248 11.31 7.66 9.00
C VAL A 248 10.01 8.34 8.63
N ARG A 249 9.47 8.03 7.45
CA ARG A 249 8.11 8.47 7.10
C ARG A 249 7.09 7.57 7.79
N VAL A 250 6.05 8.21 8.33
CA VAL A 250 4.90 7.53 8.92
C VAL A 250 3.67 8.21 8.37
N ASN A 251 2.75 7.42 7.81
CA ASN A 251 1.49 7.96 7.32
C ASN A 251 0.71 8.68 8.43
N GLN A 252 0.14 9.85 8.10
CA GLN A 252 -0.61 10.69 9.03
C GLN A 252 -1.77 9.93 9.68
N TYR A 253 -2.39 8.98 8.98
CA TYR A 253 -3.42 8.11 9.56
C TYR A 253 -2.94 7.39 10.84
N PHE A 254 -1.72 6.86 10.86
CA PHE A 254 -1.19 6.18 12.05
C PHE A 254 -0.77 7.15 13.16
N LEU A 255 -0.45 8.40 12.81
CA LEU A 255 -0.19 9.46 13.79
C LEU A 255 -1.47 9.92 14.48
N ASP A 256 -2.57 10.00 13.72
CA ASP A 256 -3.89 10.37 14.22
C ASP A 256 -4.56 9.21 14.97
N HIS A 257 -4.22 7.97 14.61
CA HIS A 257 -4.75 6.74 15.21
C HIS A 257 -3.64 5.83 15.76
N PRO A 258 -2.93 6.23 16.83
CA PRO A 258 -1.81 5.45 17.37
C PRO A 258 -2.22 4.06 17.88
N ASN A 259 -3.49 3.89 18.29
CA ASN A 259 -4.06 2.60 18.68
C ASN A 259 -4.29 1.63 17.49
N HIS A 260 -4.11 2.10 16.25
CA HIS A 260 -4.15 1.27 15.05
C HIS A 260 -2.76 0.77 14.64
N VAL A 261 -1.70 1.18 15.35
CA VAL A 261 -0.40 0.49 15.33
C VAL A 261 -0.42 -0.59 16.40
N LEU A 262 -0.40 -1.86 16.01
CA LEU A 262 -0.55 -3.01 16.89
C LEU A 262 0.76 -3.33 17.62
N GLY A 263 1.28 -2.36 18.36
CA GLY A 263 2.58 -2.45 18.99
C GLY A 263 3.22 -1.09 19.22
N ARG A 264 4.52 -1.10 19.49
CA ARG A 264 5.32 0.12 19.65
C ARG A 264 6.09 0.42 18.38
N LEU A 265 5.75 1.52 17.71
CA LEU A 265 6.49 2.03 16.56
C LEU A 265 7.88 2.53 16.99
N SER A 266 8.88 2.23 16.17
CA SER A 266 10.29 2.61 16.30
C SER A 266 10.94 2.61 14.91
N ALA A 267 12.24 2.85 14.85
CA ALA A 267 13.01 2.74 13.61
C ALA A 267 14.31 1.97 13.85
N ARG A 268 14.81 1.35 12.79
CA ARG A 268 16.07 0.60 12.76
C ARG A 268 16.92 1.12 11.61
N THR A 269 18.18 1.43 11.90
CA THR A 269 19.17 1.80 10.89
C THR A 269 19.30 0.70 9.84
N SER A 270 19.34 1.06 8.56
CA SER A 270 19.51 0.12 7.45
C SER A 270 20.90 0.27 6.83
N PRO A 271 21.65 -0.82 6.60
CA PRO A 271 22.90 -0.74 5.86
C PRO A 271 22.68 -0.48 4.35
N TRP A 272 21.43 -0.51 3.89
CA TRP A 272 21.04 -0.41 2.48
C TRP A 272 20.48 0.96 2.09
N GLY A 273 20.37 1.90 3.04
CA GLY A 273 19.81 3.22 2.76
C GLY A 273 19.10 3.84 3.97
N PRO A 274 17.93 4.48 3.77
CA PRO A 274 17.16 5.10 4.85
C PRO A 274 16.81 4.09 5.97
N PRO A 275 16.62 4.56 7.21
CA PRO A 275 16.16 3.70 8.28
C PRO A 275 14.77 3.14 7.99
N GLU A 276 14.51 1.95 8.52
CA GLU A 276 13.25 1.21 8.34
C GLU A 276 12.37 1.36 9.58
N PRO A 277 11.05 1.60 9.44
CA PRO A 277 10.14 1.55 10.57
C PRO A 277 10.00 0.11 11.08
N VAL A 278 9.95 -0.04 12.40
CA VAL A 278 9.80 -1.33 13.09
C VAL A 278 8.70 -1.21 14.14
N VAL A 279 7.81 -2.21 14.18
CA VAL A 279 6.72 -2.26 15.16
C VAL A 279 6.96 -3.44 16.08
N HIS A 280 7.22 -3.16 17.36
CA HIS A 280 7.40 -4.19 18.36
C HIS A 280 6.05 -4.66 18.89
N ALA A 281 5.79 -5.97 18.81
CA ALA A 281 4.57 -6.59 19.32
C ALA A 281 4.32 -6.26 20.80
N THR A 282 3.04 -6.18 21.17
CA THR A 282 2.64 -6.06 22.58
C THR A 282 2.75 -7.41 23.29
N SER A 283 2.68 -7.39 24.63
CA SER A 283 2.57 -8.62 25.43
C SER A 283 1.18 -9.26 25.39
N LEU A 284 0.18 -8.62 24.77
CA LEU A 284 -1.20 -9.11 24.70
C LEU A 284 -1.40 -10.17 23.62
N GLY A 285 -0.54 -10.17 22.60
CA GLY A 285 -0.59 -11.07 21.46
C GLY A 285 -1.43 -10.54 20.30
N LEU A 286 -1.05 -10.96 19.09
CA LEU A 286 -1.58 -10.43 17.82
C LEU A 286 -3.10 -10.56 17.69
N ASP A 287 -3.70 -11.67 18.15
CA ASP A 287 -5.16 -11.89 18.05
C ASP A 287 -5.93 -10.81 18.81
N ARG A 288 -5.54 -10.56 20.06
CA ARG A 288 -6.19 -9.57 20.92
C ARG A 288 -6.01 -8.15 20.38
N ASP A 289 -4.82 -7.85 19.86
CA ASP A 289 -4.53 -6.55 19.25
C ASP A 289 -5.33 -6.34 17.95
N LEU A 290 -5.46 -7.36 17.10
CA LEU A 290 -6.32 -7.34 15.91
C LEU A 290 -7.78 -7.13 16.27
N THR A 291 -8.31 -7.90 17.25
CA THR A 291 -9.69 -7.77 17.71
C THR A 291 -9.97 -6.36 18.21
N ALA A 292 -9.08 -5.81 19.05
CA ALA A 292 -9.26 -4.47 19.60
C ALA A 292 -9.13 -3.37 18.53
N GLY A 293 -8.14 -3.47 17.65
CA GLY A 293 -7.93 -2.52 16.56
C GLY A 293 -9.10 -2.49 15.57
N LEU A 294 -9.58 -3.66 15.15
CA LEU A 294 -10.74 -3.74 14.26
C LEU A 294 -12.04 -3.32 14.94
N ALA A 295 -12.21 -3.59 16.24
CA ALA A 295 -13.34 -3.06 17.00
C ALA A 295 -13.35 -1.52 17.01
N ALA A 296 -12.18 -0.89 17.15
CA ALA A 296 -12.05 0.56 17.09
C ALA A 296 -12.41 1.11 15.70
N ILE A 297 -11.87 0.50 14.63
CA ILE A 297 -12.19 0.86 13.24
C ILE A 297 -13.69 0.72 12.97
N THR A 298 -14.29 -0.40 13.35
CA THR A 298 -15.72 -0.66 13.09
C THR A 298 -16.66 0.20 13.94
N SER A 299 -16.25 0.63 15.13
CA SER A 299 -16.99 1.64 15.90
C SER A 299 -16.99 2.97 15.17
N PHE A 300 -15.82 3.48 14.82
CA PHE A 300 -15.68 4.75 14.10
C PHE A 300 -16.44 4.74 12.77
N ALA A 301 -16.29 3.67 11.99
CA ALA A 301 -16.94 3.53 10.70
C ALA A 301 -18.47 3.54 10.80
N ARG A 302 -19.05 2.92 11.83
CA ARG A 302 -20.50 2.96 12.07
C ARG A 302 -20.96 4.36 12.45
N ASP A 303 -20.23 5.04 13.33
CA ASP A 303 -20.54 6.41 13.73
C ASP A 303 -20.44 7.39 12.55
N ALA A 304 -19.52 7.12 11.61
CA ALA A 304 -19.33 7.88 10.38
C ALA A 304 -20.25 7.46 9.22
N GLY A 305 -21.13 6.48 9.39
CA GLY A 305 -22.02 5.98 8.33
C GLY A 305 -21.32 5.22 7.19
N LEU A 306 -20.09 4.74 7.41
CA LEU A 306 -19.28 3.98 6.44
C LEU A 306 -19.63 2.48 6.45
N THR A 307 -20.90 2.12 6.63
CA THR A 307 -21.41 0.73 6.66
C THR A 307 -21.72 0.18 5.26
N ALA A 308 -21.84 -1.14 5.15
CA ALA A 308 -22.22 -1.80 3.89
C ALA A 308 -23.61 -1.35 3.43
N THR A 309 -23.76 -1.02 2.15
CA THR A 309 -25.05 -0.65 1.54
C THR A 309 -25.48 -1.59 0.40
N THR A 310 -24.68 -2.59 0.04
CA THR A 310 -24.89 -3.47 -1.13
C THR A 310 -25.96 -4.56 -0.92
N GLN A 311 -26.91 -4.37 -0.01
CA GLN A 311 -27.85 -5.40 0.49
C GLN A 311 -28.86 -5.96 -0.54
N GLN A 312 -28.76 -5.63 -1.84
CA GLN A 312 -29.64 -6.19 -2.87
C GLN A 312 -28.94 -7.34 -3.59
N PRO A 313 -29.53 -8.55 -3.68
CA PRO A 313 -29.01 -9.57 -4.59
C PRO A 313 -28.96 -8.95 -5.99
N PRO A 314 -27.82 -9.06 -6.70
CA PRO A 314 -27.67 -8.38 -7.98
C PRO A 314 -28.80 -8.83 -8.91
N SER A 315 -29.52 -7.87 -9.48
CA SER A 315 -30.26 -8.16 -10.70
C SER A 315 -29.23 -8.58 -11.74
N LEU A 316 -29.30 -9.83 -12.22
CA LEU A 316 -28.48 -10.30 -13.32
C LEU A 316 -28.71 -9.46 -14.61
N ASP A 317 -29.80 -8.71 -14.64
CA ASP A 317 -30.23 -7.85 -15.76
C ASP A 317 -29.95 -6.36 -15.52
N ALA A 318 -29.41 -5.95 -14.36
CA ALA A 318 -29.02 -4.56 -14.16
C ALA A 318 -27.79 -4.27 -15.04
N PRO A 319 -27.84 -3.25 -15.93
CA PRO A 319 -26.66 -2.85 -16.69
C PRO A 319 -25.56 -2.49 -15.70
N ILE A 320 -24.46 -3.22 -15.76
CA ILE A 320 -23.26 -2.93 -14.98
C ILE A 320 -22.85 -1.52 -15.38
N ASP A 321 -22.86 -0.58 -14.43
CA ASP A 321 -22.25 0.72 -14.64
C ASP A 321 -20.73 0.51 -14.77
N ALA A 322 -20.29 0.32 -16.01
CA ALA A 322 -18.93 0.03 -16.42
C ALA A 322 -18.03 1.28 -16.39
N THR A 323 -18.51 2.41 -15.87
CA THR A 323 -17.79 3.70 -15.90
C THR A 323 -16.61 3.80 -14.93
N LEU A 324 -16.40 2.80 -14.06
CA LEU A 324 -15.28 2.84 -13.12
C LEU A 324 -14.52 1.50 -13.12
N VAL A 325 -13.68 1.39 -14.15
CA VAL A 325 -12.55 0.49 -14.37
C VAL A 325 -12.88 -0.85 -15.02
N HIS A 326 -13.07 -0.77 -16.33
CA HIS A 326 -12.91 -1.88 -17.27
C HIS A 326 -11.40 -2.20 -17.46
N ARG A 327 -11.04 -3.37 -18.02
CA ARG A 327 -9.63 -3.73 -18.36
C ARG A 327 -8.89 -2.65 -19.16
N SER A 328 -9.63 -1.87 -19.96
CA SER A 328 -9.12 -0.71 -20.72
C SER A 328 -8.63 0.43 -19.81
N ASP A 329 -9.21 0.57 -18.62
CA ASP A 329 -8.89 1.63 -17.67
C ASP A 329 -7.72 1.21 -16.79
N LEU A 330 -7.56 -0.08 -16.44
CA LEU A 330 -6.29 -0.56 -15.89
C LEU A 330 -5.12 -0.32 -16.85
N ASN A 331 -5.35 -0.42 -18.17
CA ASN A 331 -4.36 -0.01 -19.17
C ASN A 331 -4.19 1.52 -19.21
N ALA A 332 -5.24 2.31 -19.00
CA ALA A 332 -5.14 3.76 -18.91
C ALA A 332 -4.39 4.21 -17.65
N VAL A 333 -4.61 3.56 -16.52
CA VAL A 333 -3.89 3.80 -15.26
C VAL A 333 -2.45 3.30 -15.38
N ARG A 334 -2.21 2.12 -15.97
CA ARG A 334 -0.84 1.67 -16.31
C ARG A 334 -0.13 2.66 -17.22
N ARG A 335 -0.80 3.19 -18.25
CA ARG A 335 -0.27 4.27 -19.11
C ARG A 335 -0.01 5.54 -18.33
N ARG A 336 -0.88 5.91 -17.38
CA ARG A 336 -0.70 7.10 -16.53
C ARG A 336 0.51 6.95 -15.62
N ILE A 337 0.64 5.81 -14.95
CA ILE A 337 1.80 5.49 -14.11
C ILE A 337 3.08 5.45 -14.96
N GLN A 338 3.03 4.84 -16.15
CA GLN A 338 4.15 4.86 -17.07
C GLN A 338 4.51 6.29 -17.49
N SER A 339 3.53 7.14 -17.81
CA SER A 339 3.78 8.55 -18.15
C SER A 339 4.38 9.37 -17.01
N LEU A 340 3.99 9.07 -15.75
CA LEU A 340 4.55 9.71 -14.57
C LEU A 340 6.00 9.23 -14.32
N ARG A 341 6.27 7.94 -14.54
CA ARG A 341 7.64 7.38 -14.49
C ARG A 341 8.52 7.96 -15.58
N ASP A 342 8.02 8.05 -16.82
CA ASP A 342 8.74 8.60 -17.97
C ASP A 342 9.07 10.08 -17.75
N ALA A 343 8.13 10.86 -17.17
CA ALA A 343 8.34 12.25 -16.81
C ALA A 343 9.38 12.42 -15.68
N ALA A 344 9.44 11.50 -14.72
CA ALA A 344 10.46 11.47 -13.68
C ALA A 344 11.85 11.04 -14.20
N THR A 345 11.91 10.38 -15.36
CA THR A 345 13.15 9.99 -16.06
C THR A 345 13.50 10.89 -17.25
N GLY A 346 12.94 12.10 -17.33
CA GLY A 346 13.31 13.09 -18.36
C GLY A 346 14.83 13.34 -18.43
N PRO A 347 15.38 13.65 -19.61
CA PRO A 347 16.77 13.37 -19.95
C PRO A 347 17.77 14.15 -19.08
N ALA A 348 18.70 13.41 -18.47
CA ALA A 348 20.00 13.95 -18.09
C ALA A 348 20.80 14.26 -19.37
N ASN A 349 20.50 15.39 -20.01
CA ASN A 349 21.31 16.17 -20.96
C ASN A 349 20.42 16.82 -22.01
N GLU A 350 19.97 18.04 -21.74
CA GLU A 350 20.03 19.09 -22.74
C GLU A 350 20.78 20.26 -22.11
N HIS A 351 22.01 20.51 -22.59
CA HIS A 351 22.65 21.79 -22.35
C HIS A 351 21.69 22.90 -22.82
N PRO A 352 21.50 23.98 -22.04
CA PRO A 352 20.79 25.13 -22.57
C PRO A 352 21.51 25.60 -23.84
N PRO A 353 20.78 26.05 -24.88
CA PRO A 353 21.41 26.55 -26.09
C PRO A 353 22.39 27.67 -25.71
N THR A 354 23.64 27.50 -26.11
CA THR A 354 24.67 28.54 -26.05
C THR A 354 24.14 29.77 -26.77
N GLN A 355 23.73 30.77 -25.99
CA GLN A 355 23.57 32.11 -26.53
C GLN A 355 24.92 32.56 -27.08
N PRO A 356 24.98 33.20 -28.26
CA PRO A 356 26.21 33.84 -28.69
C PRO A 356 26.62 34.89 -27.65
N HIS A 357 27.86 34.79 -27.17
CA HIS A 357 28.49 35.78 -26.31
C HIS A 357 28.45 37.16 -27.00
N GLU A 358 27.50 38.01 -26.62
CA GLU A 358 27.73 39.45 -26.64
C GLU A 358 28.60 39.77 -25.42
N GLY A 359 29.80 40.29 -25.68
CA GLY A 359 30.71 40.73 -24.63
C GLY A 359 30.05 41.81 -23.74
N PRO A 360 30.50 41.95 -22.49
CA PRO A 360 29.94 42.95 -21.58
C PRO A 360 30.05 44.36 -22.21
N PRO A 361 29.01 45.19 -22.11
CA PRO A 361 29.07 46.58 -22.56
C PRO A 361 30.18 47.32 -21.82
N ALA A 362 30.90 48.18 -22.54
CA ALA A 362 31.96 49.01 -22.00
C ALA A 362 31.47 49.78 -20.76
N PRO A 363 32.29 49.90 -19.70
CA PRO A 363 31.90 50.64 -18.51
C PRO A 363 31.68 52.12 -18.87
N PRO A 364 30.69 52.79 -18.27
CA PRO A 364 30.44 54.21 -18.50
C PRO A 364 31.65 55.03 -18.05
N GLU A 365 32.06 55.98 -18.90
CA GLU A 365 33.10 56.96 -18.59
C GLU A 365 32.78 57.69 -17.27
N GLY A 366 33.72 57.62 -16.33
CA GLY A 366 33.59 58.26 -15.03
C GLY A 366 33.58 59.79 -15.14
N PRO A 367 32.96 60.50 -14.18
CA PRO A 367 32.82 61.95 -14.22
C PRO A 367 34.18 62.66 -14.12
N ASP A 368 34.37 63.66 -14.98
CA ASP A 368 35.53 64.56 -15.06
C ASP A 368 35.86 65.20 -13.68
N PRO A 369 37.11 65.10 -13.18
CA PRO A 369 37.52 65.63 -11.88
C PRO A 369 37.58 67.17 -11.78
N ARG A 370 36.93 67.92 -12.67
CA ARG A 370 36.90 69.41 -12.64
C ARG A 370 35.53 70.04 -12.48
N SER A 371 34.64 69.50 -11.64
CA SER A 371 33.40 70.21 -11.29
C SER A 371 33.04 70.10 -9.80
N PRO A 372 32.79 71.21 -9.10
CA PRO A 372 32.68 71.25 -7.63
C PRO A 372 31.32 70.75 -7.11
N ARG A 373 31.36 69.98 -6.02
CA ARG A 373 30.19 69.50 -5.26
C ARG A 373 29.55 70.66 -4.47
N ARG A 374 28.22 70.76 -4.53
CA ARG A 374 27.41 71.47 -3.53
C ARG A 374 26.97 70.47 -2.46
N ASP A 375 27.28 70.80 -1.21
CA ASP A 375 26.71 70.23 0.00
C ASP A 375 25.21 70.54 0.09
N ASP A 376 24.52 69.70 0.86
CA ASP A 376 23.32 69.94 1.69
C ASP A 376 22.72 68.53 1.93
N GLY A 377 22.66 67.93 3.11
CA GLY A 377 22.53 68.43 4.47
C GLY A 377 21.39 67.65 5.12
N THR A 378 21.58 67.21 6.38
CA THR A 378 20.57 66.66 7.32
C THR A 378 19.93 65.31 6.96
N GLY A 379 19.75 64.32 7.84
CA GLY A 379 19.81 64.17 9.29
C GLY A 379 18.96 62.92 9.64
N PRO A 380 19.25 62.18 10.74
CA PRO A 380 18.71 60.84 10.96
C PRO A 380 17.46 60.84 11.85
N HIS A 381 16.73 59.73 11.96
CA HIS A 381 16.29 59.15 13.24
C HIS A 381 15.56 57.80 13.08
N LEU A 382 16.06 56.84 13.88
CA LEU A 382 15.53 55.54 14.35
C LEU A 382 15.41 54.36 13.37
#